data_AF-A0A6C0BMI9-F1
#
_entry.id   AF-A0A6C0BMI9-F1
#
_cell.length_a   1.000
_cell.length_b   1.000
_cell.length_c   1.000
_cell.angle_alpha   90.00
_cell.angle_beta   90.00
_cell.angle_gamma   90.00
#
_symmetry.space_group_name_H-M   'P 1'
#
loop_
_entity.id
_entity.type
_entity.pdbx_description
1 polymer ?
#
loop_
_entity_poly.entity_id
_entity_poly.type
_entity_poly.pdbx_seq_one_letter_code
_entity_poly.pdbx_strand_id
1 'polypeptide(L)'
;MTSINLCPEGDQGPSGLQGSRGKDARQNSDYIFDLNSIVLSELGSDMDFKIGDMNAPARTISAIVPLIQSGAIRTVHLMTGDYTMDLVNISNLSIVNWVSSRVTSLIMMNCRDVTLIDLTCESTRIMDCSNISFKSCRLNSIEVIDSTKLDIRDCVIRSVSTIRYMISLMNVEDVTIQSNMFLTPGINSIILFNGTKRGVIIRDNFISIRVTSVILRTDNANIDGILLVHNTICSGDAITLASGSAEGDMYSNSIHLMSTSNLTHQQKSFNYTCGYRLLGDNIGTVNSGTIVRGLIRGAVEVYDGDDLQIDDLTPSCLVVLGQCIINLPDGINLKDGTIIDISSSSDYLIRSTVPILRDGAMYQSLNVNSGTCARLQYANIPGSWIITIRPKLLNL
;
A
#
# COMPACT_ATOMS: atom_id res chain seq x y z
N MET A 1 36.64 -23.04 12.26
CA MET A 1 36.58 -21.78 11.49
C MET A 1 35.24 -21.76 10.79
N THR A 2 34.27 -21.07 11.36
CA THR A 2 32.89 -20.98 10.87
C THR A 2 32.83 -19.92 9.78
N SER A 3 32.51 -20.34 8.56
CA SER A 3 32.31 -19.46 7.41
C SER A 3 31.09 -18.57 7.65
N ILE A 4 31.35 -17.27 7.72
CA ILE A 4 30.35 -16.21 7.73
C ILE A 4 29.66 -16.23 6.36
N ASN A 5 28.36 -16.50 6.35
CA ASN A 5 27.53 -16.48 5.15
C ASN A 5 27.35 -15.00 4.77
N LEU A 6 28.14 -14.53 3.80
CA LEU A 6 28.06 -13.17 3.27
C LEU A 6 26.75 -13.02 2.48
N CYS A 7 26.03 -11.93 2.70
CA CYS A 7 24.92 -11.54 1.84
C CYS A 7 25.43 -11.40 0.38
N PRO A 8 24.71 -11.93 -0.63
CA PRO A 8 25.15 -11.82 -2.01
C PRO A 8 25.14 -10.35 -2.46
N GLU A 9 26.29 -9.86 -2.92
CA GLU A 9 26.41 -8.59 -3.63
C GLU A 9 26.04 -8.81 -5.10
N GLY A 10 24.87 -8.31 -5.52
CA GLY A 10 24.44 -8.31 -6.93
C GLY A 10 22.92 -8.16 -7.11
N ASP A 11 22.50 -7.75 -8.33
CA ASP A 11 21.10 -7.53 -8.75
C ASP A 11 20.18 -8.78 -8.70
N GLN A 12 20.68 -9.89 -8.17
CA GLN A 12 19.98 -11.18 -8.09
C GLN A 12 19.67 -11.45 -6.62
N GLY A 13 18.40 -11.31 -6.26
CA GLY A 13 17.89 -11.90 -5.02
C GLY A 13 18.07 -13.43 -5.03
N PRO A 14 17.72 -14.13 -3.92
CA PRO A 14 17.77 -15.59 -3.87
C PRO A 14 17.11 -16.21 -5.10
N SER A 15 17.72 -17.27 -5.64
CA SER A 15 17.34 -17.93 -6.89
C SER A 15 15.83 -18.13 -6.99
N GLY A 16 15.18 -17.41 -7.92
CA GLY A 16 13.72 -17.38 -8.10
C GLY A 16 13.08 -16.00 -7.86
N LEU A 17 13.79 -15.07 -7.21
CA LEU A 17 13.34 -13.70 -6.99
C LEU A 17 14.23 -12.72 -7.78
N GLN A 18 13.86 -12.47 -9.04
CA GLN A 18 14.41 -11.32 -9.76
C GLN A 18 14.01 -10.04 -9.01
N GLY A 19 14.99 -9.18 -8.75
CA GLY A 19 14.78 -7.89 -8.11
C GLY A 19 13.65 -7.13 -8.80
N SER A 20 12.76 -6.53 -8.01
CA SER A 20 11.66 -5.71 -8.50
C SER A 20 12.22 -4.45 -9.16
N ARG A 21 12.70 -4.56 -10.40
CA ARG A 21 12.42 -3.51 -11.37
C ARG A 21 10.90 -3.41 -11.35
N GLY A 22 10.35 -2.29 -10.89
CA GLY A 22 8.91 -2.03 -10.99
C GLY A 22 8.51 -2.39 -12.42
N LYS A 23 7.87 -3.56 -12.55
CA LYS A 23 7.41 -4.06 -13.84
C LYS A 23 6.51 -2.97 -14.36
N ASP A 24 6.79 -2.43 -15.56
CA ASP A 24 6.23 -1.18 -16.10
C ASP A 24 4.95 -0.83 -15.37
N ALA A 25 5.04 0.19 -14.50
CA ALA A 25 3.87 0.83 -13.95
C ALA A 25 3.08 1.29 -15.17
N ARG A 26 2.15 0.46 -15.64
CA ARG A 26 1.17 0.85 -16.63
C ARG A 26 0.51 2.06 -16.03
N GLN A 27 0.90 3.22 -16.53
CA GLN A 27 0.38 4.49 -16.09
C GLN A 27 -1.14 4.43 -16.29
N ASN A 28 -1.91 5.14 -15.48
CA ASN A 28 -3.37 5.17 -15.60
C ASN A 28 -3.87 5.52 -17.03
N SER A 29 -2.97 5.99 -17.91
CA SER A 29 -3.15 6.21 -19.35
C SER A 29 -3.22 4.97 -20.25
N ASP A 30 -2.96 3.74 -19.78
CA ASP A 30 -2.93 2.53 -20.62
C ASP A 30 -4.29 1.84 -20.82
N TYR A 31 -5.35 2.29 -20.15
CA TYR A 31 -6.69 1.71 -20.29
C TYR A 31 -7.48 2.44 -21.39
N ILE A 32 -7.33 1.93 -22.61
CA ILE A 32 -8.03 2.43 -23.80
C ILE A 32 -9.49 1.96 -23.76
N PHE A 33 -10.42 2.91 -23.86
CA PHE A 33 -11.83 2.59 -24.07
C PHE A 33 -12.03 1.99 -25.47
N ASP A 34 -12.56 0.78 -25.54
CA ASP A 34 -12.71 0.00 -26.78
C ASP A 34 -14.12 -0.58 -26.97
N LEU A 35 -14.30 -1.42 -28.00
CA LEU A 35 -15.59 -2.04 -28.32
C LEU A 35 -16.06 -3.10 -27.31
N ASN A 36 -15.22 -3.50 -26.35
CA ASN A 36 -15.57 -4.39 -25.24
C ASN A 36 -15.60 -3.64 -23.90
N SER A 37 -15.62 -2.31 -23.97
CA SER A 37 -15.63 -1.43 -22.81
C SER A 37 -17.03 -0.87 -22.61
N ILE A 38 -17.39 -0.59 -21.35
CA ILE A 38 -18.64 0.10 -21.01
C ILE A 38 -18.39 1.17 -19.96
N VAL A 39 -19.18 2.23 -20.02
CA VAL A 39 -19.17 3.28 -19.00
C VAL A 39 -20.30 3.04 -18.01
N LEU A 40 -19.99 3.11 -16.71
CA LEU A 40 -20.98 3.24 -15.65
C LEU A 40 -21.06 4.70 -15.21
N SER A 41 -22.29 5.23 -15.13
CA SER A 41 -22.56 6.59 -14.67
C SER A 41 -23.89 6.63 -13.91
N GLU A 42 -23.96 7.41 -12.83
CA GLU A 42 -25.20 7.63 -12.08
C GLU A 42 -26.35 8.18 -12.97
N LEU A 43 -26.00 8.94 -14.02
CA LEU A 43 -26.92 9.51 -15.00
C LEU A 43 -27.22 8.57 -16.19
N GLY A 44 -26.66 7.35 -16.19
CA GLY A 44 -26.87 6.36 -17.24
C GLY A 44 -28.26 5.73 -17.26
N SER A 45 -28.49 4.87 -18.25
CA SER A 45 -29.76 4.13 -18.43
C SER A 45 -29.47 2.63 -18.53
N ASP A 46 -30.07 1.83 -17.66
CA ASP A 46 -29.95 0.36 -17.72
C ASP A 46 -30.76 -0.25 -18.87
N MET A 47 -31.61 0.53 -19.53
CA MET A 47 -32.46 0.06 -20.64
C MET A 47 -31.83 0.33 -22.01
N ASP A 48 -31.06 1.41 -22.14
CA ASP A 48 -30.63 1.94 -23.45
C ASP A 48 -29.11 2.12 -23.58
N PHE A 49 -28.32 1.58 -22.62
CA PHE A 49 -26.88 1.65 -22.69
C PHE A 49 -26.31 0.87 -23.89
N LYS A 50 -25.09 1.22 -24.29
CA LYS A 50 -24.39 0.54 -25.38
C LYS A 50 -22.94 0.24 -25.01
N ILE A 51 -22.49 -0.97 -25.33
CA ILE A 51 -21.09 -1.36 -25.22
C ILE A 51 -20.29 -0.59 -26.28
N GLY A 52 -19.13 -0.07 -25.92
CA GLY A 52 -18.24 0.67 -26.81
C GLY A 52 -18.72 2.08 -27.17
N ASP A 53 -19.75 2.60 -26.50
CA ASP A 53 -20.22 3.97 -26.67
C ASP A 53 -20.21 4.71 -25.33
N MET A 54 -19.28 5.67 -25.18
CA MET A 54 -19.16 6.47 -23.97
C MET A 54 -20.37 7.35 -23.69
N ASN A 55 -21.19 7.65 -24.72
CA ASN A 55 -22.34 8.55 -24.59
C ASN A 55 -23.63 7.82 -24.19
N ALA A 56 -23.59 6.48 -24.11
CA ALA A 56 -24.71 5.66 -23.67
C ALA A 56 -24.31 4.78 -22.47
N PRO A 57 -23.97 5.39 -21.32
CA PRO A 57 -23.52 4.66 -20.14
C PRO A 57 -24.66 3.84 -19.51
N ALA A 58 -24.30 2.70 -18.93
CA ALA A 58 -25.18 1.96 -18.04
C ALA A 58 -25.23 2.64 -16.65
N ARG A 59 -26.32 2.43 -15.92
CA ARG A 59 -26.51 3.03 -14.60
C ARG A 59 -25.97 2.14 -13.50
N THR A 60 -26.19 0.83 -13.60
CA THR A 60 -25.86 -0.14 -12.57
C THR A 60 -24.95 -1.25 -13.10
N ILE A 61 -24.14 -1.82 -12.20
CA ILE A 61 -23.35 -3.02 -12.53
C ILE A 61 -24.26 -4.19 -12.89
N SER A 62 -25.42 -4.31 -12.22
CA SER A 62 -26.33 -5.45 -12.36
C SER A 62 -26.90 -5.57 -13.77
N ALA A 63 -27.14 -4.44 -14.44
CA ALA A 63 -27.60 -4.41 -15.82
C ALA A 63 -26.55 -4.97 -16.80
N ILE A 64 -25.26 -4.86 -16.47
CA ILE A 64 -24.16 -5.24 -17.37
C ILE A 64 -23.51 -6.58 -17.00
N VAL A 65 -23.79 -7.14 -15.81
CA VAL A 65 -23.29 -8.45 -15.36
C VAL A 65 -23.51 -9.57 -16.38
N PRO A 66 -24.70 -9.75 -17.00
CA PRO A 66 -24.89 -10.82 -17.99
C PRO A 66 -23.97 -10.68 -19.21
N LEU A 67 -23.62 -9.45 -19.58
CA LEU A 67 -22.74 -9.14 -20.71
C LEU A 67 -21.27 -9.34 -20.35
N ILE A 68 -20.90 -9.13 -19.09
CA ILE A 68 -19.59 -9.49 -18.57
C ILE A 68 -19.46 -11.02 -18.54
N GLN A 69 -20.48 -11.74 -18.05
CA GLN A 69 -20.50 -13.21 -17.98
C GLN A 69 -20.38 -13.88 -19.36
N SER A 70 -20.97 -13.28 -20.40
CA SER A 70 -20.82 -13.76 -21.78
C SER A 70 -19.49 -13.37 -22.43
N GLY A 71 -18.69 -12.53 -21.78
CA GLY A 71 -17.41 -12.03 -22.26
C GLY A 71 -17.50 -10.89 -23.28
N ALA A 72 -18.70 -10.35 -23.52
CA ALA A 72 -18.92 -9.18 -24.38
C ALA A 72 -18.32 -7.90 -23.77
N ILE A 73 -18.26 -7.83 -22.44
CA ILE A 73 -17.62 -6.73 -21.72
C ILE A 73 -16.41 -7.27 -20.98
N ARG A 74 -15.27 -6.60 -21.17
CA ARG A 74 -14.00 -6.91 -20.49
C ARG A 74 -13.47 -5.75 -19.66
N THR A 75 -13.96 -4.54 -19.91
CA THR A 75 -13.54 -3.36 -19.15
C THR A 75 -14.73 -2.48 -18.79
N VAL A 76 -14.81 -2.11 -17.52
CA VAL A 76 -15.83 -1.20 -16.99
C VAL A 76 -15.12 0.07 -16.54
N HIS A 77 -15.53 1.20 -17.10
CA HIS A 77 -15.02 2.52 -16.73
C HIS A 77 -16.05 3.23 -15.86
N LEU A 78 -15.64 3.60 -14.65
CA LEU A 78 -16.52 4.32 -13.72
C LEU A 78 -16.41 5.82 -13.91
N MET A 79 -17.56 6.46 -14.08
CA MET A 79 -17.73 7.90 -14.00
C MET A 79 -18.10 8.33 -12.58
N THR A 80 -18.10 9.63 -12.31
CA THR A 80 -18.46 10.18 -11.00
C THR A 80 -19.82 9.66 -10.56
N GLY A 81 -19.87 9.19 -9.32
CA GLY A 81 -21.04 8.55 -8.72
C GLY A 81 -20.64 7.63 -7.56
N ASP A 82 -21.66 7.19 -6.82
CA ASP A 82 -21.56 6.17 -5.79
C ASP A 82 -22.15 4.85 -6.33
N TYR A 83 -21.40 3.77 -6.26
CA TYR A 83 -21.78 2.47 -6.81
C TYR A 83 -21.76 1.36 -5.77
N THR A 84 -22.77 0.50 -5.81
CA THR A 84 -22.74 -0.82 -5.16
C THR A 84 -22.46 -1.87 -6.24
N MET A 85 -21.51 -2.76 -5.97
CA MET A 85 -21.07 -3.76 -6.94
C MET A 85 -21.13 -5.17 -6.38
N ASP A 86 -22.03 -5.97 -6.93
CA ASP A 86 -22.11 -7.41 -6.68
C ASP A 86 -21.66 -8.18 -7.93
N LEU A 87 -20.44 -8.70 -7.89
CA LEU A 87 -19.82 -9.47 -8.95
C LEU A 87 -19.90 -10.95 -8.60
N VAL A 88 -20.67 -11.71 -9.38
CA VAL A 88 -20.86 -13.15 -9.16
C VAL A 88 -20.58 -13.92 -10.44
N ASN A 89 -19.74 -14.96 -10.36
CA ASN A 89 -19.34 -15.79 -11.50
C ASN A 89 -18.74 -14.98 -12.66
N ILE A 90 -17.95 -13.96 -12.34
CA ILE A 90 -17.31 -13.08 -13.32
C ILE A 90 -15.89 -13.58 -13.63
N SER A 91 -15.49 -13.51 -14.91
CA SER A 91 -14.10 -13.76 -15.30
C SER A 91 -13.55 -12.71 -16.26
N ASN A 92 -12.23 -12.49 -16.23
CA ASN A 92 -11.50 -11.65 -17.19
C ASN A 92 -12.01 -10.20 -17.26
N LEU A 93 -12.24 -9.58 -16.09
CA LEU A 93 -12.80 -8.23 -16.00
C LEU A 93 -11.76 -7.25 -15.46
N SER A 94 -11.66 -6.08 -16.07
CA SER A 94 -11.01 -4.90 -15.48
C SER A 94 -12.04 -3.85 -15.13
N ILE A 95 -11.98 -3.29 -13.92
CA ILE A 95 -12.78 -2.13 -13.53
C ILE A 95 -11.83 -0.99 -13.20
N VAL A 96 -12.02 0.15 -13.87
CA VAL A 96 -11.13 1.30 -13.80
C VAL A 96 -11.93 2.52 -13.38
N ASN A 97 -11.40 3.27 -12.41
CA ASN A 97 -11.93 4.59 -12.10
C ASN A 97 -11.42 5.59 -13.14
N TRP A 98 -12.30 6.13 -13.97
CA TRP A 98 -11.87 7.12 -14.97
C TRP A 98 -11.87 8.54 -14.39
N VAL A 99 -12.88 8.85 -13.57
CA VAL A 99 -12.98 10.09 -12.81
C VAL A 99 -13.30 9.75 -11.36
N SER A 100 -13.22 10.71 -10.44
CA SER A 100 -13.46 10.45 -9.01
C SER A 100 -14.84 9.82 -8.77
N SER A 101 -14.86 8.51 -8.56
CA SER A 101 -16.03 7.74 -8.13
C SER A 101 -15.74 6.91 -6.89
N ARG A 102 -16.83 6.46 -6.25
CA ARG A 102 -16.78 5.67 -5.03
C ARG A 102 -17.58 4.38 -5.20
N VAL A 103 -17.00 3.28 -4.71
CA VAL A 103 -17.68 1.99 -4.57
C VAL A 103 -17.99 1.82 -3.08
N THR A 104 -19.26 2.00 -2.72
CA THR A 104 -19.72 1.94 -1.33
C THR A 104 -19.64 0.50 -0.79
N SER A 105 -19.94 -0.48 -1.63
CA SER A 105 -19.81 -1.90 -1.31
C SER A 105 -19.39 -2.68 -2.55
N LEU A 106 -18.32 -3.46 -2.43
CA LEU A 106 -17.84 -4.39 -3.44
C LEU A 106 -17.91 -5.81 -2.88
N ILE A 107 -18.79 -6.64 -3.43
CA ILE A 107 -18.90 -8.06 -3.12
C ILE A 107 -18.49 -8.85 -4.36
N MET A 108 -17.51 -9.72 -4.21
CA MET A 108 -17.02 -10.61 -5.25
C MET A 108 -17.18 -12.05 -4.80
N MET A 109 -17.89 -12.86 -5.58
CA MET A 109 -18.11 -14.28 -5.31
C MET A 109 -17.84 -15.11 -6.56
N ASN A 110 -17.05 -16.18 -6.42
CA ASN A 110 -16.71 -17.08 -7.53
C ASN A 110 -16.12 -16.36 -8.75
N CYS A 111 -15.36 -15.29 -8.52
CA CYS A 111 -14.76 -14.48 -9.59
C CYS A 111 -13.33 -14.92 -9.90
N ARG A 112 -12.90 -14.75 -11.16
CA ARG A 112 -11.54 -15.10 -11.61
C ARG A 112 -10.93 -14.02 -12.50
N ASP A 113 -9.63 -13.79 -12.37
CA ASP A 113 -8.89 -12.89 -13.26
C ASP A 113 -9.53 -11.48 -13.33
N VAL A 114 -9.79 -10.89 -12.14
CA VAL A 114 -10.40 -9.57 -12.03
C VAL A 114 -9.38 -8.55 -11.54
N THR A 115 -9.25 -7.43 -12.24
CA THR A 115 -8.36 -6.34 -11.86
C THR A 115 -9.15 -5.06 -11.57
N LEU A 116 -8.87 -4.43 -10.44
CA LEU A 116 -9.52 -3.22 -9.96
C LEU A 116 -8.46 -2.12 -9.89
N ILE A 117 -8.66 -1.00 -10.59
CA ILE A 117 -7.66 0.06 -10.76
C ILE A 117 -8.22 1.42 -10.34
N ASP A 118 -7.48 2.11 -9.47
CA ASP A 118 -7.78 3.46 -8.93
C ASP A 118 -9.19 3.60 -8.31
N LEU A 119 -9.77 2.48 -7.88
CA LEU A 119 -11.07 2.49 -7.23
C LEU A 119 -10.96 3.05 -5.81
N THR A 120 -12.01 3.74 -5.36
CA THR A 120 -12.20 4.06 -3.94
C THR A 120 -13.28 3.14 -3.38
N CYS A 121 -12.90 2.15 -2.56
CA CYS A 121 -13.82 1.16 -2.01
C CYS A 121 -13.98 1.33 -0.49
N GLU A 122 -15.22 1.51 -0.03
CA GLU A 122 -15.52 1.64 1.40
C GLU A 122 -15.61 0.28 2.11
N SER A 123 -16.20 -0.71 1.44
CA SER A 123 -16.25 -2.09 1.93
C SER A 123 -15.94 -3.04 0.79
N THR A 124 -15.10 -4.04 1.05
CA THR A 124 -14.71 -5.05 0.06
C THR A 124 -14.76 -6.43 0.69
N ARG A 125 -15.54 -7.32 0.08
CA ARG A 125 -15.65 -8.72 0.47
C ARG A 125 -15.43 -9.64 -0.73
N ILE A 126 -14.48 -10.56 -0.61
CA ILE A 126 -14.04 -11.47 -1.67
C ILE A 126 -14.20 -12.90 -1.16
N MET A 127 -14.97 -13.72 -1.87
CA MET A 127 -15.29 -15.10 -1.47
C MET A 127 -15.12 -16.05 -2.65
N ASP A 128 -14.43 -17.17 -2.44
CA ASP A 128 -14.25 -18.21 -3.46
C ASP A 128 -13.65 -17.69 -4.78
N CYS A 129 -12.79 -16.67 -4.71
CA CYS A 129 -12.22 -16.00 -5.88
C CYS A 129 -10.78 -16.44 -6.15
N SER A 130 -10.31 -16.25 -7.39
CA SER A 130 -8.91 -16.50 -7.76
C SER A 130 -8.35 -15.43 -8.68
N ASN A 131 -7.07 -15.08 -8.50
CA ASN A 131 -6.36 -14.11 -9.33
C ASN A 131 -7.05 -12.74 -9.35
N ILE A 132 -7.24 -12.17 -8.17
CA ILE A 132 -7.86 -10.86 -7.98
C ILE A 132 -6.76 -9.84 -7.70
N SER A 133 -6.80 -8.68 -8.37
CA SER A 133 -5.77 -7.65 -8.22
C SER A 133 -6.37 -6.28 -7.94
N PHE A 134 -5.86 -5.60 -6.92
CA PHE A 134 -6.12 -4.20 -6.62
C PHE A 134 -4.86 -3.39 -6.91
N LYS A 135 -4.99 -2.34 -7.72
CA LYS A 135 -3.87 -1.49 -8.13
C LYS A 135 -4.21 -0.03 -7.95
N SER A 136 -3.40 0.68 -7.18
CA SER A 136 -3.57 2.13 -6.95
C SER A 136 -4.92 2.49 -6.31
N CYS A 137 -5.60 1.53 -5.68
CA CYS A 137 -6.91 1.73 -5.07
C CYS A 137 -6.81 2.41 -3.70
N ARG A 138 -7.91 3.02 -3.27
CA ARG A 138 -8.14 3.49 -1.90
C ARG A 138 -9.12 2.53 -1.24
N LEU A 139 -8.68 1.80 -0.24
CA LEU A 139 -9.44 0.70 0.36
C LEU A 139 -9.65 0.96 1.85
N ASN A 140 -10.85 0.79 2.37
CA ASN A 140 -11.09 0.99 3.79
C ASN A 140 -11.02 -0.31 4.61
N SER A 141 -11.78 -1.33 4.19
CA SER A 141 -11.75 -2.66 4.80
C SER A 141 -11.82 -3.73 3.72
N ILE A 142 -11.00 -4.78 3.86
CA ILE A 142 -10.95 -5.89 2.92
C ILE A 142 -11.13 -7.20 3.69
N GLU A 143 -12.15 -7.95 3.35
CA GLU A 143 -12.38 -9.31 3.84
C GLU A 143 -12.23 -10.30 2.69
N VAL A 144 -11.40 -11.31 2.89
CA VAL A 144 -11.08 -12.34 1.88
C VAL A 144 -11.31 -13.70 2.52
N ILE A 145 -12.11 -14.53 1.86
CA ILE A 145 -12.52 -15.85 2.35
C ILE A 145 -12.32 -16.87 1.23
N ASP A 146 -11.66 -17.99 1.55
CA ASP A 146 -11.52 -19.16 0.66
C ASP A 146 -11.02 -18.80 -0.75
N SER A 147 -10.04 -17.88 -0.83
CA SER A 147 -9.60 -17.29 -2.11
C SER A 147 -8.10 -17.44 -2.33
N THR A 148 -7.67 -17.41 -3.60
CA THR A 148 -6.28 -17.65 -4.00
C THR A 148 -5.73 -16.56 -4.92
N LYS A 149 -4.41 -16.37 -4.95
CA LYS A 149 -3.72 -15.46 -5.88
C LYS A 149 -4.25 -14.01 -5.79
N LEU A 150 -4.27 -13.45 -4.59
CA LEU A 150 -4.67 -12.06 -4.38
C LEU A 150 -3.43 -11.15 -4.45
N ASP A 151 -3.48 -10.09 -5.25
CA ASP A 151 -2.42 -9.06 -5.31
C ASP A 151 -2.99 -7.67 -4.97
N ILE A 152 -2.56 -7.10 -3.85
CA ILE A 152 -2.91 -5.73 -3.45
C ILE A 152 -1.65 -4.88 -3.55
N ARG A 153 -1.64 -3.95 -4.51
CA ARG A 153 -0.44 -3.18 -4.86
C ARG A 153 -0.71 -1.68 -5.00
N ASP A 154 0.24 -0.88 -4.52
CA ASP A 154 0.23 0.59 -4.64
C ASP A 154 -1.04 1.24 -4.08
N CYS A 155 -1.76 0.52 -3.21
CA CYS A 155 -3.01 0.96 -2.64
C CYS A 155 -2.76 1.81 -1.38
N VAL A 156 -3.73 2.66 -1.07
CA VAL A 156 -3.84 3.33 0.22
C VAL A 156 -4.94 2.63 1.01
N ILE A 157 -4.57 1.99 2.11
CA ILE A 157 -5.51 1.25 2.96
C ILE A 157 -5.74 2.06 4.23
N ARG A 158 -6.99 2.35 4.58
CA ARG A 158 -7.36 3.25 5.69
C ARG A 158 -8.44 2.64 6.57
N SER A 159 -8.26 2.62 7.88
CA SER A 159 -9.43 2.37 8.74
C SER A 159 -10.23 3.66 8.93
N VAL A 160 -11.55 3.59 8.74
CA VAL A 160 -12.48 4.72 8.95
C VAL A 160 -13.19 4.66 10.32
N SER A 161 -13.00 3.62 11.12
CA SER A 161 -13.58 3.50 12.47
C SER A 161 -12.77 2.54 13.37
N THR A 162 -13.29 2.23 14.56
CA THR A 162 -12.81 1.19 15.50
C THR A 162 -13.04 -0.22 14.93
N ILE A 163 -12.73 -0.45 13.66
CA ILE A 163 -12.74 -1.77 13.05
C ILE A 163 -11.65 -2.59 13.74
N ARG A 164 -11.94 -3.87 13.99
CA ARG A 164 -10.98 -4.78 14.64
C ARG A 164 -9.72 -5.02 13.79
N TYR A 165 -9.86 -4.95 12.46
CA TYR A 165 -8.82 -5.18 11.46
C TYR A 165 -9.06 -4.39 10.16
N MET A 166 -7.99 -4.04 9.43
CA MET A 166 -8.09 -3.43 8.08
C MET A 166 -8.22 -4.48 6.99
N ILE A 167 -7.51 -5.60 7.14
CA ILE A 167 -7.57 -6.75 6.24
C ILE A 167 -7.88 -8.00 7.06
N SER A 168 -8.88 -8.78 6.64
CA SER A 168 -9.12 -10.14 7.13
C SER A 168 -8.87 -11.14 6.02
N LEU A 169 -8.00 -12.09 6.28
CA LEU A 169 -7.64 -13.18 5.36
C LEU A 169 -8.05 -14.51 6.00
N MET A 170 -9.07 -15.15 5.45
CA MET A 170 -9.60 -16.43 5.89
C MET A 170 -9.36 -17.50 4.83
N ASN A 171 -8.63 -18.57 5.16
CA ASN A 171 -8.35 -19.69 4.25
C ASN A 171 -7.81 -19.24 2.88
N VAL A 172 -6.63 -18.61 2.87
CA VAL A 172 -6.05 -18.00 1.66
C VAL A 172 -4.75 -18.65 1.21
N GLU A 173 -4.48 -18.60 -0.10
CA GLU A 173 -3.23 -19.06 -0.70
C GLU A 173 -2.69 -18.04 -1.72
N ASP A 174 -1.36 -17.89 -1.78
CA ASP A 174 -0.64 -17.02 -2.72
C ASP A 174 -1.11 -15.55 -2.66
N VAL A 175 -1.07 -14.95 -1.48
CA VAL A 175 -1.47 -13.54 -1.27
C VAL A 175 -0.25 -12.65 -1.25
N THR A 176 -0.23 -11.61 -2.08
CA THR A 176 0.80 -10.57 -2.06
C THR A 176 0.20 -9.21 -1.71
N ILE A 177 0.75 -8.57 -0.69
CA ILE A 177 0.39 -7.22 -0.25
C ILE A 177 1.67 -6.38 -0.32
N GLN A 178 1.78 -5.51 -1.33
CA GLN A 178 3.03 -4.83 -1.62
C GLN A 178 2.93 -3.35 -1.98
N SER A 179 3.94 -2.57 -1.61
CA SER A 179 4.04 -1.13 -1.94
C SER A 179 2.85 -0.27 -1.49
N ASN A 180 2.06 -0.77 -0.54
CA ASN A 180 0.88 -0.09 -0.04
C ASN A 180 1.23 0.91 1.06
N MET A 181 0.31 1.82 1.33
CA MET A 181 0.33 2.73 2.46
C MET A 181 -0.83 2.40 3.41
N PHE A 182 -0.52 1.95 4.61
CA PHE A 182 -1.49 1.68 5.68
C PHE A 182 -1.56 2.90 6.61
N LEU A 183 -2.74 3.48 6.75
CA LEU A 183 -2.99 4.59 7.67
C LEU A 183 -4.05 4.16 8.67
N THR A 184 -3.65 3.97 9.93
CA THR A 184 -4.58 3.58 11.00
C THR A 184 -4.72 4.66 12.08
N PRO A 185 -5.96 5.14 12.35
CA PRO A 185 -6.23 6.05 13.45
C PRO A 185 -6.41 5.35 14.81
N GLY A 186 -6.60 4.03 14.88
CA GLY A 186 -7.18 3.45 16.11
C GLY A 186 -7.45 1.93 16.17
N ILE A 187 -6.82 1.08 15.36
CA ILE A 187 -7.20 -0.35 15.27
C ILE A 187 -6.44 -1.27 16.23
N ASN A 188 -7.11 -2.34 16.66
CA ASN A 188 -6.50 -3.41 17.46
C ASN A 188 -5.50 -4.24 16.64
N SER A 189 -5.79 -4.47 15.35
CA SER A 189 -4.91 -5.26 14.47
C SER A 189 -4.92 -4.71 13.04
N ILE A 190 -3.83 -4.81 12.29
CA ILE A 190 -3.79 -4.35 10.88
C ILE A 190 -4.33 -5.46 9.99
N ILE A 191 -3.75 -6.66 10.10
CA ILE A 191 -4.12 -7.84 9.32
C ILE A 191 -4.50 -8.96 10.28
N LEU A 192 -5.71 -9.50 10.09
CA LEU A 192 -6.19 -10.69 10.78
C LEU A 192 -6.07 -11.90 9.84
N PHE A 193 -5.48 -12.97 10.35
CA PHE A 193 -5.46 -14.29 9.73
C PHE A 193 -6.39 -15.24 10.48
N ASN A 194 -7.30 -15.87 9.75
CA ASN A 194 -8.17 -16.90 10.27
C ASN A 194 -8.08 -18.16 9.39
N GLY A 195 -7.97 -19.33 9.99
CA GLY A 195 -7.86 -20.59 9.23
C GLY A 195 -6.52 -20.78 8.51
N THR A 196 -6.57 -21.46 7.35
CA THR A 196 -5.38 -21.89 6.60
C THR A 196 -4.75 -20.73 5.84
N LYS A 197 -3.42 -20.70 5.79
CA LYS A 197 -2.67 -19.69 5.05
C LYS A 197 -1.42 -20.30 4.44
N ARG A 198 -1.13 -19.96 3.18
CA ARG A 198 0.05 -20.45 2.48
C ARG A 198 0.54 -19.40 1.48
N GLY A 199 1.83 -19.11 1.50
CA GLY A 199 2.44 -18.19 0.52
C GLY A 199 1.93 -16.75 0.67
N VAL A 200 1.78 -16.25 1.90
CA VAL A 200 1.39 -14.86 2.13
C VAL A 200 2.64 -14.00 2.24
N ILE A 201 2.78 -13.00 1.37
CA ILE A 201 3.92 -12.08 1.33
C ILE A 201 3.41 -10.65 1.55
N ILE A 202 3.94 -10.01 2.58
CA ILE A 202 3.68 -8.60 2.92
C ILE A 202 5.01 -7.86 2.80
N ARG A 203 5.17 -7.04 1.76
CA ARG A 203 6.46 -6.43 1.46
C ARG A 203 6.44 -4.98 1.00
N ASP A 204 7.52 -4.26 1.27
CA ASP A 204 7.70 -2.88 0.79
C ASP A 204 6.54 -1.93 1.16
N ASN A 205 5.77 -2.24 2.21
CA ASN A 205 4.66 -1.39 2.63
C ASN A 205 5.14 -0.32 3.62
N PHE A 206 4.46 0.82 3.59
CA PHE A 206 4.59 1.84 4.62
C PHE A 206 3.39 1.76 5.56
N ILE A 207 3.63 1.56 6.85
CA ILE A 207 2.62 1.31 7.87
C ILE A 207 2.72 2.40 8.93
N SER A 208 1.73 3.29 8.97
CA SER A 208 1.65 4.37 9.94
C SER A 208 0.57 4.10 10.99
N ILE A 209 1.01 3.90 12.22
CA ILE A 209 0.19 3.54 13.38
C ILE A 209 0.14 4.71 14.38
N ARG A 210 -1.03 5.00 14.96
CA ARG A 210 -1.17 6.06 15.97
C ARG A 210 -1.28 5.55 17.41
N VAL A 211 -1.97 4.43 17.60
CA VAL A 211 -2.25 3.85 18.92
C VAL A 211 -1.66 2.45 18.98
N THR A 212 -1.69 1.84 20.16
CA THR A 212 -1.27 0.44 20.29
C THR A 212 -2.00 -0.48 19.30
N SER A 213 -1.23 -1.14 18.41
CA SER A 213 -1.78 -2.04 17.39
C SER A 213 -0.96 -3.32 17.26
N VAL A 214 -1.64 -4.40 16.90
CA VAL A 214 -1.03 -5.64 16.44
C VAL A 214 -0.89 -5.59 14.91
N ILE A 215 0.29 -5.82 14.33
CA ILE A 215 0.41 -5.80 12.85
C ILE A 215 -0.24 -7.06 12.28
N LEU A 216 0.20 -8.23 12.74
CA LEU A 216 -0.28 -9.54 12.31
C LEU A 216 -0.98 -10.24 13.48
N ARG A 217 -2.30 -10.38 13.39
CA ARG A 217 -3.06 -11.15 14.37
C ARG A 217 -3.45 -12.49 13.77
N THR A 218 -3.29 -13.55 14.54
CA THR A 218 -3.92 -14.84 14.25
C THR A 218 -4.76 -15.23 15.46
N ASP A 219 -6.00 -15.66 15.24
CA ASP A 219 -6.82 -16.24 16.31
C ASP A 219 -6.53 -17.74 16.48
N ASN A 220 -5.77 -18.34 15.54
CA ASN A 220 -5.20 -19.69 15.64
C ASN A 220 -3.73 -19.60 16.07
N ALA A 221 -3.21 -20.60 16.80
CA ALA A 221 -1.91 -20.52 17.46
C ALA A 221 -0.69 -20.29 16.55
N ASN A 222 -0.78 -20.40 15.23
CA ASN A 222 0.39 -20.44 14.35
C ASN A 222 0.34 -19.34 13.27
N ILE A 223 1.44 -18.60 13.03
CA ILE A 223 1.63 -17.60 11.96
C ILE A 223 2.53 -18.07 10.80
N ASP A 224 2.95 -19.33 10.79
CA ASP A 224 3.79 -19.92 9.74
C ASP A 224 3.23 -19.69 8.34
N GLY A 225 4.13 -19.53 7.36
CA GLY A 225 3.78 -19.29 5.95
C GLY A 225 3.47 -17.82 5.60
N ILE A 226 3.71 -16.89 6.52
CA ILE A 226 3.69 -15.44 6.28
C ILE A 226 5.12 -14.91 6.23
N LEU A 227 5.43 -14.20 5.14
CA LEU A 227 6.66 -13.46 4.96
C LEU A 227 6.41 -11.96 5.11
N LEU A 228 7.01 -11.32 6.11
CA LEU A 228 6.96 -9.86 6.32
C LEU A 228 8.35 -9.27 6.06
N VAL A 229 8.53 -8.56 4.95
CA VAL A 229 9.88 -8.15 4.49
C VAL A 229 9.91 -6.73 3.93
N HIS A 230 10.96 -5.95 4.22
CA HIS A 230 11.16 -4.60 3.63
C HIS A 230 10.07 -3.56 3.95
N ASN A 231 9.24 -3.81 4.97
CA ASN A 231 8.22 -2.84 5.37
C ASN A 231 8.82 -1.76 6.28
N THR A 232 8.29 -0.55 6.18
CA THR A 232 8.56 0.53 7.13
C THR A 232 7.35 0.71 8.02
N ILE A 233 7.54 0.61 9.32
CA ILE A 233 6.50 0.77 10.33
C ILE A 233 6.85 1.99 11.17
N CYS A 234 5.96 2.98 11.17
CA CYS A 234 6.06 4.15 12.03
C CYS A 234 4.88 4.13 13.01
N SER A 235 5.14 4.12 14.31
CA SER A 235 4.09 4.10 15.33
C SER A 235 4.22 5.25 16.31
N GLY A 236 3.09 5.87 16.67
CA GLY A 236 3.00 6.81 17.77
C GLY A 236 2.98 6.16 19.17
N ASP A 237 2.84 4.83 19.25
CA ASP A 237 2.65 4.10 20.51
C ASP A 237 3.23 2.66 20.42
N ALA A 238 3.05 1.85 21.47
CA ALA A 238 3.52 0.47 21.53
C ALA A 238 3.00 -0.34 20.33
N ILE A 239 3.82 -1.26 19.81
CA ILE A 239 3.37 -2.17 18.75
C ILE A 239 3.65 -3.62 19.13
N THR A 240 2.75 -4.48 18.66
CA THR A 240 2.93 -5.93 18.69
C THR A 240 3.01 -6.40 17.25
N LEU A 241 4.14 -6.94 16.80
CA LEU A 241 4.29 -7.33 15.40
C LEU A 241 3.43 -8.53 15.05
N ALA A 242 3.39 -9.52 15.95
CA ALA A 242 2.47 -10.64 15.84
C ALA A 242 1.93 -11.08 17.20
N SER A 243 0.67 -11.50 17.23
CA SER A 243 0.08 -12.19 18.38
C SER A 243 -0.25 -13.64 18.00
N GLY A 244 0.42 -14.62 18.61
CA GLY A 244 0.34 -16.06 18.31
C GLY A 244 1.64 -16.78 18.70
N SER A 245 1.65 -18.12 18.68
CA SER A 245 2.80 -18.97 19.02
C SER A 245 3.40 -19.64 17.77
N ALA A 246 4.05 -18.88 16.88
CA ALA A 246 4.97 -19.44 15.90
C ALA A 246 5.85 -18.38 15.23
N GLU A 247 6.85 -18.84 14.50
CA GLU A 247 7.96 -18.10 13.89
C GLU A 247 7.55 -17.61 12.49
N GLY A 248 7.05 -16.37 12.39
CA GLY A 248 6.92 -15.72 11.08
C GLY A 248 8.30 -15.34 10.53
N ASP A 249 8.54 -15.55 9.24
CA ASP A 249 9.75 -15.07 8.57
C ASP A 249 9.66 -13.55 8.42
N MET A 250 10.26 -12.82 9.35
CA MET A 250 10.32 -11.36 9.33
C MET A 250 11.77 -10.92 9.17
N TYR A 251 12.13 -10.21 8.11
CA TYR A 251 13.48 -9.68 7.96
C TYR A 251 13.51 -8.37 7.18
N SER A 252 14.56 -7.58 7.40
CA SER A 252 14.79 -6.29 6.71
C SER A 252 13.62 -5.30 6.78
N ASN A 253 12.79 -5.36 7.81
CA ASN A 253 11.80 -4.31 8.12
C ASN A 253 12.48 -3.19 8.93
N SER A 254 11.95 -1.98 8.81
CA SER A 254 12.36 -0.81 9.60
C SER A 254 11.22 -0.39 10.52
N ILE A 255 11.50 -0.22 11.82
CA ILE A 255 10.50 0.17 12.83
C ILE A 255 10.94 1.45 13.50
N HIS A 256 10.04 2.44 13.53
CA HIS A 256 10.22 3.76 14.11
C HIS A 256 9.10 4.02 15.12
N LEU A 257 9.45 4.16 16.40
CA LEU A 257 8.50 4.54 17.45
C LEU A 257 8.67 6.03 17.76
N MET A 258 7.62 6.81 17.57
CA MET A 258 7.61 8.27 17.83
C MET A 258 7.35 8.58 19.31
N SER A 259 7.16 7.56 20.15
CA SER A 259 7.02 7.68 21.60
C SER A 259 7.95 6.72 22.32
N THR A 260 8.11 6.90 23.63
CA THR A 260 8.93 6.03 24.50
C THR A 260 8.28 4.67 24.80
N SER A 261 7.19 4.33 24.10
CA SER A 261 6.43 3.10 24.30
C SER A 261 7.22 1.85 23.88
N ASN A 262 6.89 0.71 24.50
CA ASN A 262 7.64 -0.53 24.35
C ASN A 262 7.29 -1.30 23.06
N LEU A 263 8.30 -1.87 22.40
CA LEU A 263 8.14 -2.93 21.40
C LEU A 263 8.09 -4.28 22.14
N THR A 264 7.00 -5.04 21.99
CA THR A 264 6.91 -6.40 22.56
C THR A 264 7.12 -7.42 21.43
N HIS A 265 8.26 -8.12 21.43
CA HIS A 265 8.54 -9.19 20.47
C HIS A 265 9.42 -10.29 21.08
N GLN A 266 9.16 -11.55 20.72
CA GLN A 266 10.06 -12.67 21.02
C GLN A 266 10.86 -13.03 19.75
N GLN A 267 12.14 -12.61 19.75
CA GLN A 267 13.26 -13.12 18.94
C GLN A 267 13.47 -12.74 17.45
N LYS A 268 14.64 -13.23 16.96
CA LYS A 268 15.61 -12.75 15.95
C LYS A 268 15.02 -12.44 14.57
N SER A 269 15.32 -11.22 14.06
CA SER A 269 15.58 -10.85 12.65
C SER A 269 15.12 -9.42 12.36
N PHE A 270 15.82 -8.43 12.91
CA PHE A 270 15.64 -7.02 12.53
C PHE A 270 16.99 -6.47 12.08
N ASN A 271 17.01 -5.83 10.92
CA ASN A 271 18.24 -5.21 10.40
C ASN A 271 18.36 -3.74 10.83
N TYR A 272 17.25 -3.05 11.13
CA TYR A 272 17.27 -1.65 11.60
C TYR A 272 16.10 -1.32 12.54
N THR A 273 16.40 -0.89 13.76
CA THR A 273 15.43 -0.36 14.74
C THR A 273 16.03 0.88 15.41
N CYS A 274 15.25 1.95 15.58
CA CYS A 274 15.64 3.15 16.34
C CYS A 274 14.57 3.50 17.38
N GLY A 275 14.98 4.07 18.52
CA GLY A 275 14.06 4.62 19.54
C GLY A 275 13.50 3.65 20.62
N TYR A 276 14.17 2.55 20.96
CA TYR A 276 13.61 1.55 21.91
C TYR A 276 14.26 1.50 23.31
N ARG A 277 13.49 1.02 24.31
CA ARG A 277 13.95 0.24 25.49
C ARG A 277 13.37 -1.18 25.38
N LEU A 278 14.21 -2.21 25.37
CA LEU A 278 13.79 -3.63 25.30
C LEU A 278 13.58 -4.21 26.71
N LEU A 279 12.62 -5.12 26.85
CA LEU A 279 12.55 -6.09 27.94
C LEU A 279 13.03 -7.45 27.39
N GLY A 280 14.31 -7.78 27.57
CA GLY A 280 14.91 -9.04 27.10
C GLY A 280 15.84 -8.89 25.88
N ASP A 281 16.70 -9.88 25.67
CA ASP A 281 18.00 -9.80 25.00
C ASP A 281 18.10 -9.13 23.60
N ASN A 282 19.30 -8.60 23.39
CA ASN A 282 19.84 -7.79 22.30
C ASN A 282 19.38 -8.16 20.87
N ILE A 283 18.81 -7.17 20.19
CA ILE A 283 18.83 -7.06 18.72
C ILE A 283 20.10 -6.27 18.36
N GLY A 284 20.93 -6.81 17.48
CA GLY A 284 22.12 -6.12 17.01
C GLY A 284 21.73 -4.85 16.24
N THR A 285 22.18 -3.70 16.72
CA THR A 285 22.26 -2.48 15.93
C THR A 285 23.31 -2.68 14.84
N VAL A 286 22.90 -3.23 13.69
CA VAL A 286 23.78 -3.25 12.52
C VAL A 286 23.72 -1.87 11.89
N ASN A 287 24.60 -0.99 12.33
CA ASN A 287 24.96 0.20 11.58
C ASN A 287 25.87 -0.25 10.42
N SER A 288 25.29 -0.76 9.32
CA SER A 288 26.03 -0.98 8.08
C SER A 288 25.62 0.07 7.06
N GLY A 289 26.29 1.21 7.13
CA GLY A 289 26.41 2.10 5.98
C GLY A 289 26.99 1.32 4.80
N THR A 290 26.13 0.73 3.97
CA THR A 290 26.46 0.19 2.65
C THR A 290 25.17 -0.15 1.90
N ILE A 291 24.83 0.73 0.96
CA ILE A 291 24.24 0.45 -0.36
C ILE A 291 23.46 -0.86 -0.47
N VAL A 292 22.13 -0.80 -0.30
CA VAL A 292 21.21 -1.67 -1.04
C VAL A 292 20.31 -0.76 -1.86
N ARG A 293 20.71 -0.56 -3.12
CA ARG A 293 19.86 0.04 -4.14
C ARG A 293 18.57 -0.79 -4.24
N GLY A 294 17.50 -0.33 -3.61
CA GLY A 294 16.12 -0.70 -3.93
C GLY A 294 15.37 -1.65 -3.00
N LEU A 295 15.89 -2.07 -1.85
CA LEU A 295 15.17 -3.10 -1.05
C LEU A 295 15.14 -2.90 0.48
N ILE A 296 15.91 -2.01 1.11
CA ILE A 296 15.71 -1.71 2.53
C ILE A 296 15.29 -0.25 2.65
N ARG A 297 14.02 -0.01 2.99
CA ARG A 297 13.52 1.31 3.33
C ARG A 297 14.04 1.69 4.72
N GLY A 298 15.29 2.14 4.80
CA GLY A 298 15.73 2.85 6.00
C GLY A 298 14.81 4.06 6.24
N ALA A 299 14.81 4.62 7.45
CA ALA A 299 14.26 5.96 7.62
C ALA A 299 15.23 6.89 8.32
N VAL A 300 15.13 8.16 7.94
CA VAL A 300 15.82 9.27 8.61
C VAL A 300 14.83 9.93 9.56
N GLU A 301 15.21 10.06 10.82
CA GLU A 301 14.50 10.93 11.76
C GLU A 301 14.96 12.37 11.54
N VAL A 302 14.00 13.28 11.39
CA VAL A 302 14.25 14.70 11.13
C VAL A 302 13.73 15.51 12.31
N TYR A 303 14.61 16.27 12.93
CA TYR A 303 14.39 17.00 14.17
C TYR A 303 14.12 18.49 13.92
N ASP A 304 13.82 19.21 15.00
CA ASP A 304 13.47 20.62 14.94
C ASP A 304 14.66 21.48 14.48
N GLY A 305 14.44 22.31 13.46
CA GLY A 305 15.46 23.15 12.84
C GLY A 305 16.31 22.48 11.77
N ASP A 306 16.10 21.18 11.49
CA ASP A 306 16.85 20.47 10.45
C ASP A 306 16.51 21.01 9.04
N ASP A 307 17.55 21.11 8.20
CA ASP A 307 17.46 21.39 6.77
C ASP A 307 18.00 20.17 6.01
N LEU A 308 17.14 19.17 5.79
CA LEU A 308 17.52 17.87 5.25
C LEU A 308 17.61 17.93 3.73
N GLN A 309 18.81 17.73 3.20
CA GLN A 309 19.02 17.48 1.77
C GLN A 309 18.83 15.98 1.47
N ILE A 310 17.85 15.65 0.64
CA ILE A 310 17.69 14.29 0.12
C ILE A 310 18.66 14.08 -1.02
N ASP A 311 19.43 13.01 -0.95
CA ASP A 311 20.35 12.52 -1.97
C ASP A 311 20.14 11.03 -2.26
N ASP A 312 20.96 10.46 -3.14
CA ASP A 312 20.89 9.04 -3.53
C ASP A 312 21.19 8.06 -2.38
N LEU A 313 21.69 8.56 -1.25
CA LEU A 313 21.97 7.80 -0.04
C LEU A 313 20.86 7.95 1.00
N THR A 314 19.98 8.94 0.83
CA THR A 314 18.90 9.23 1.76
C THR A 314 17.86 8.11 1.68
N PRO A 315 17.56 7.46 2.81
CA PRO A 315 16.54 6.44 2.86
C PRO A 315 15.19 6.89 2.30
N SER A 316 14.48 5.97 1.63
CA SER A 316 13.19 6.22 0.98
C SER A 316 12.02 6.44 1.96
N CYS A 317 12.30 6.55 3.26
CA CYS A 317 11.34 6.94 4.27
C CYS A 317 11.91 8.04 5.16
N LEU A 318 11.09 9.03 5.51
CA LEU A 318 11.45 10.11 6.45
C LEU A 318 10.44 10.13 7.59
N VAL A 319 10.94 10.29 8.82
CA VAL A 319 10.13 10.45 10.02
C VAL A 319 10.40 11.84 10.59
N VAL A 320 9.47 12.75 10.38
CA VAL A 320 9.59 14.15 10.81
C VAL A 320 9.04 14.30 12.23
N LEU A 321 9.94 14.62 13.16
CA LEU A 321 9.68 14.74 14.59
C LEU A 321 9.65 16.20 15.06
N GLY A 322 10.29 17.13 14.36
CA GLY A 322 10.29 18.58 14.65
C GLY A 322 9.97 19.43 13.41
N GLN A 323 9.91 20.76 13.56
CA GLN A 323 9.70 21.65 12.41
C GLN A 323 10.97 21.69 11.55
N CYS A 324 10.87 21.28 10.29
CA CYS A 324 12.04 21.12 9.43
C CYS A 324 11.78 21.50 7.97
N ILE A 325 12.86 21.57 7.20
CA ILE A 325 12.86 21.73 5.75
C ILE A 325 13.40 20.44 5.13
N ILE A 326 12.72 19.95 4.10
CA ILE A 326 13.11 18.78 3.33
C ILE A 326 13.34 19.22 1.89
N ASN A 327 14.60 19.23 1.46
CA ASN A 327 15.00 19.58 0.10
C ASN A 327 15.07 18.32 -0.75
N LEU A 328 14.20 18.22 -1.75
CA LEU A 328 14.19 17.11 -2.69
C LEU A 328 15.38 17.22 -3.66
N PRO A 329 15.92 16.08 -4.12
CA PRO A 329 17.02 16.06 -5.07
C PRO A 329 16.62 16.64 -6.43
N ASP A 330 17.62 17.16 -7.14
CA ASP A 330 17.47 17.71 -8.48
C ASP A 330 17.30 16.58 -9.52
N GLY A 331 16.38 16.77 -10.47
CA GLY A 331 15.94 15.74 -11.43
C GLY A 331 17.00 15.12 -12.35
N ILE A 332 18.24 15.62 -12.37
CA ILE A 332 19.27 15.21 -13.34
C ILE A 332 19.77 13.78 -13.07
N ASN A 333 19.77 13.32 -11.82
CA ASN A 333 20.28 11.99 -11.44
C ASN A 333 19.20 11.06 -10.86
N LEU A 334 17.94 11.50 -10.86
CA LEU A 334 16.85 10.72 -10.28
C LEU A 334 16.32 9.68 -11.25
N LYS A 335 16.16 8.45 -10.74
CA LYS A 335 15.52 7.38 -11.49
C LYS A 335 14.02 7.57 -11.47
N ASP A 336 13.38 7.34 -12.62
CA ASP A 336 11.92 7.32 -12.72
C ASP A 336 11.32 6.32 -11.71
N GLY A 337 10.25 6.73 -11.03
CA GLY A 337 9.60 5.92 -10.00
C GLY A 337 10.32 5.91 -8.65
N THR A 338 11.29 6.80 -8.40
CA THR A 338 11.86 6.99 -7.05
C THR A 338 10.76 7.42 -6.09
N ILE A 339 10.58 6.69 -4.98
CA ILE A 339 9.55 6.96 -3.97
C ILE A 339 10.20 7.39 -2.65
N ILE A 340 9.63 8.43 -2.04
CA ILE A 340 9.95 8.85 -0.67
C ILE A 340 8.64 8.92 0.11
N ASP A 341 8.53 8.13 1.17
CA ASP A 341 7.40 8.19 2.10
C ASP A 341 7.79 9.04 3.32
N ILE A 342 6.94 9.98 3.71
CA ILE A 342 7.18 10.85 4.87
C ILE A 342 6.06 10.64 5.87
N SER A 343 6.39 10.24 7.10
CA SER A 343 5.50 10.33 8.25
C SER A 343 5.87 11.56 9.05
N SER A 344 4.89 12.35 9.46
CA SER A 344 5.17 13.48 10.35
C SER A 344 4.32 13.51 11.61
N SER A 345 4.96 13.90 12.71
CA SER A 345 4.31 14.41 13.93
C SER A 345 4.36 15.94 14.04
N SER A 346 5.13 16.63 13.19
CA SER A 346 5.37 18.08 13.21
C SER A 346 5.15 18.74 11.84
N ASP A 347 4.97 20.06 11.79
CA ASP A 347 4.84 20.74 10.49
C ASP A 347 6.19 20.70 9.75
N TYR A 348 6.20 20.58 8.42
CA TYR A 348 7.44 20.64 7.64
C TYR A 348 7.23 21.28 6.27
N LEU A 349 8.32 21.80 5.71
CA LEU A 349 8.33 22.40 4.37
C LEU A 349 9.10 21.51 3.42
N ILE A 350 8.44 21.04 2.36
CA ILE A 350 9.10 20.40 1.23
C ILE A 350 9.55 21.48 0.26
N ARG A 351 10.80 21.45 -0.20
CA ARG A 351 11.34 22.31 -1.25
C ARG A 351 11.92 21.46 -2.38
N SER A 352 11.81 21.94 -3.61
CA SER A 352 12.46 21.32 -4.75
C SER A 352 12.85 22.35 -5.78
N THR A 353 13.95 22.10 -6.48
CA THR A 353 14.40 22.87 -7.65
C THR A 353 13.61 22.50 -8.90
N VAL A 354 13.07 21.27 -8.96
CA VAL A 354 12.14 20.82 -10.02
C VAL A 354 10.69 20.98 -9.55
N PRO A 355 9.71 21.04 -10.47
CA PRO A 355 8.33 21.24 -10.08
C PRO A 355 7.80 20.11 -9.18
N ILE A 356 7.05 20.51 -8.16
CA ILE A 356 6.23 19.63 -7.33
C ILE A 356 4.82 19.66 -7.90
N LEU A 357 4.29 18.51 -8.31
CA LEU A 357 2.92 18.34 -8.77
C LEU A 357 2.05 17.80 -7.64
N ARG A 358 0.98 18.52 -7.34
CA ARG A 358 -0.06 18.08 -6.40
C ARG A 358 -1.42 18.52 -6.90
N ASP A 359 -2.36 17.57 -6.98
CA ASP A 359 -3.76 17.83 -7.34
C ASP A 359 -3.92 18.65 -8.65
N GLY A 360 -3.01 18.44 -9.62
CA GLY A 360 -2.98 19.15 -10.90
C GLY A 360 -2.29 20.52 -10.89
N ALA A 361 -1.85 21.01 -9.72
CA ALA A 361 -1.11 22.26 -9.58
C ALA A 361 0.40 22.04 -9.42
N MET A 362 1.18 23.02 -9.87
CA MET A 362 2.65 23.05 -9.75
C MET A 362 3.11 23.96 -8.62
N TYR A 363 4.07 23.48 -7.83
CA TYR A 363 4.67 24.18 -6.70
C TYR A 363 6.21 24.08 -6.78
N GLN A 364 6.92 25.01 -6.14
CA GLN A 364 8.37 24.87 -5.87
C GLN A 364 8.64 24.56 -4.40
N SER A 365 7.65 24.81 -3.55
CA SER A 365 7.69 24.47 -2.15
C SER A 365 6.29 24.18 -1.65
N LEU A 366 6.15 23.25 -0.72
CA LEU A 366 4.88 22.78 -0.19
C LEU A 366 4.96 22.64 1.32
N ASN A 367 4.19 23.44 2.04
CA ASN A 367 3.99 23.25 3.47
C ASN A 367 3.12 22.02 3.70
N VAL A 368 3.55 21.18 4.63
CA VAL A 368 2.87 19.96 5.01
C VAL A 368 2.65 19.97 6.52
N ASN A 369 1.39 19.91 6.92
CA ASN A 369 1.03 19.99 8.32
C ASN A 369 1.45 18.72 9.09
N SER A 370 1.65 18.91 10.39
CA SER A 370 1.80 17.88 11.40
C SER A 370 0.67 16.86 11.33
N GLY A 371 1.00 15.61 11.69
CA GLY A 371 0.03 14.53 11.64
C GLY A 371 -0.48 14.29 10.22
N THR A 372 0.38 14.37 9.22
CA THR A 372 0.08 13.93 7.85
C THR A 372 1.14 12.94 7.38
N CYS A 373 0.78 12.12 6.41
CA CYS A 373 1.72 11.29 5.67
C CYS A 373 1.79 11.81 4.24
N ALA A 374 2.99 11.96 3.69
CA ALA A 374 3.18 12.29 2.28
C ALA A 374 3.86 11.14 1.57
N ARG A 375 3.41 10.81 0.36
CA ARG A 375 4.17 10.00 -0.59
C ARG A 375 4.62 10.89 -1.71
N LEU A 376 5.92 10.95 -1.95
CA LEU A 376 6.52 11.62 -3.08
C LEU A 376 6.98 10.56 -4.07
N GLN A 377 6.72 10.80 -5.35
CA GLN A 377 7.18 9.95 -6.43
C GLN A 377 7.80 10.82 -7.52
N TYR A 378 9.05 10.56 -7.89
CA TYR A 378 9.67 11.21 -9.02
C TYR A 378 9.14 10.60 -10.32
N ALA A 379 8.65 11.46 -11.21
CA ALA A 379 8.24 11.10 -12.55
C ALA A 379 9.17 11.80 -13.56
N ASN A 380 9.98 11.03 -14.28
CA ASN A 380 10.94 11.53 -15.25
C ASN A 380 10.26 12.26 -16.43
N ILE A 381 9.03 11.86 -16.75
CA ILE A 381 8.12 12.61 -17.61
C ILE A 381 6.92 12.93 -16.71
N PRO A 382 6.77 14.15 -16.17
CA PRO A 382 7.22 15.45 -16.72
C PRO A 382 8.53 16.04 -16.14
N GLY A 383 9.32 15.28 -15.38
CA GLY A 383 10.53 15.77 -14.72
C GLY A 383 10.24 16.42 -13.37
N SER A 384 9.25 15.88 -12.66
CA SER A 384 8.63 16.51 -11.49
C SER A 384 8.44 15.52 -10.35
N TRP A 385 8.37 16.04 -9.13
CA TRP A 385 7.94 15.29 -7.96
C TRP A 385 6.42 15.29 -7.84
N ILE A 386 5.79 14.14 -7.97
CA ILE A 386 4.36 13.98 -7.71
C ILE A 386 4.18 13.73 -6.21
N ILE A 387 3.45 14.61 -5.54
CA ILE A 387 3.22 14.50 -4.09
C ILE A 387 1.76 14.18 -3.82
N THR A 388 1.56 13.11 -3.06
CA THR A 388 0.29 12.72 -2.48
C THR A 388 0.34 12.96 -0.96
N ILE A 389 -0.25 14.07 -0.49
CA ILE A 389 -0.41 14.33 0.95
C ILE A 389 -1.72 13.72 1.42
N ARG A 390 -1.64 12.91 2.46
CA ARG A 390 -2.79 12.32 3.12
C ARG A 390 -2.83 12.79 4.58
N PRO A 391 -3.91 13.45 5.02
CA PRO A 391 -4.06 13.71 6.44
C PRO A 391 -4.06 12.38 7.20
N LYS A 392 -3.25 12.28 8.24
CA LYS A 392 -3.34 11.24 9.26
C LYS A 392 -4.55 11.75 10.05
N LEU A 393 -5.72 11.11 9.88
CA LEU A 393 -7.02 11.65 10.34
C LEU A 393 -6.89 12.23 11.78
N LEU A 394 -7.01 13.55 11.91
CA LEU A 394 -7.20 14.24 13.19
C LEU A 394 -8.68 14.12 13.51
N ASN A 395 -8.99 13.58 14.70
CA ASN A 395 -10.28 13.60 15.41
C ASN A 395 -11.50 14.04 14.57
N LEU A 396 -12.24 13.06 14.06
CA LEU A 396 -13.70 13.14 13.99
C LEU A 396 -14.27 12.20 15.05
#